data_AF-A0A7J3ZJR9-F1
#
_entry.id   AF-A0A7J3ZJR9-F1
#
_cell.length_a   1.000
_cell.length_b   1.000
_cell.length_c   1.000
_cell.angle_alpha   90.00
_cell.angle_beta   90.00
_cell.angle_gamma   90.00
#
_symmetry.space_group_name_H-M   'P 1'
#
loop_
_entity.id
_entity.type
_entity.pdbx_description
1 polymer ?
#
loop_
_entity_poly.entity_id
_entity_poly.type
_entity_poly.pdbx_seq_one_letter_code
_entity_poly.pdbx_strand_id
1 'polypeptide(L)'
;VVVEGRSRAGYYPGSATMRVKLIADSETGRLLGAQIVGGEGMLARINAAAVLVSRGATAREAFFSDLGYAPPFAPVWDPLITAARVLLGKLRS
;
A
#
# COMPACT_ATOMS: atom_id res chain seq x y z
N VAL A 1 3.78 -6.93 -7.07
CA VAL A 1 4.63 -7.30 -5.90
C VAL A 1 3.77 -7.67 -4.71
N VAL A 2 4.29 -8.47 -3.77
CA VAL A 2 3.69 -8.70 -2.45
C VAL A 2 4.69 -8.23 -1.40
N VAL A 3 4.24 -7.45 -0.43
CA VAL A 3 5.06 -6.97 0.69
C VAL A 3 4.36 -7.27 2.01
N GLU A 4 5.16 -7.41 3.06
CA GLU A 4 4.69 -7.49 4.43
C GLU A 4 4.87 -6.14 5.13
N GLY A 5 3.92 -5.78 5.97
CA GLY A 5 3.93 -4.58 6.81
C GLY A 5 3.12 -4.80 8.08
N ARG A 6 2.86 -3.72 8.82
CA ARG A 6 2.10 -3.75 10.07
C ARG A 6 0.79 -2.98 9.96
N SER A 7 -0.25 -3.45 10.64
CA SER A 7 -1.57 -2.80 10.70
C SER A 7 -1.54 -1.42 11.36
N ARG A 8 -0.59 -1.19 12.28
CA ARG A 8 -0.38 0.06 13.03
C ARG A 8 1.10 0.20 13.43
N ALA A 9 1.46 1.27 14.15
CA ALA A 9 2.83 1.42 14.64
C ALA A 9 3.26 0.20 15.48
N GLY A 10 4.53 -0.23 15.34
CA GLY A 10 5.01 -1.47 15.95
C GLY A 10 4.96 -1.49 17.48
N TYR A 11 5.08 -0.33 18.11
CA TYR A 11 5.02 -0.17 19.57
C TYR A 11 3.58 -0.06 20.09
N TYR A 12 2.58 0.09 19.22
CA TYR A 12 1.19 0.28 19.65
C TYR A 12 0.53 -1.07 19.93
N PRO A 13 -0.24 -1.23 21.03
CA PRO A 13 -0.92 -2.48 21.37
C PRO A 13 -1.78 -3.00 20.22
N GLY A 14 -1.79 -4.31 19.98
CA GLY A 14 -2.57 -4.94 18.91
C GLY A 14 -2.00 -4.78 17.49
N SER A 15 -0.73 -4.39 17.36
CA SER A 15 -0.04 -4.42 16.07
C SER A 15 0.06 -5.85 15.54
N ALA A 16 -0.36 -6.02 14.28
CA ALA A 16 -0.42 -7.32 13.61
C ALA A 16 0.19 -7.22 12.21
N THR A 17 0.62 -8.37 11.69
CA THR A 17 1.15 -8.49 10.33
C THR A 17 0.05 -8.29 9.29
N MET A 18 0.38 -7.54 8.25
CA MET A 18 -0.46 -7.31 7.09
C MET A 18 0.34 -7.55 5.81
N ARG A 19 -0.29 -8.14 4.80
CA ARG A 19 0.30 -8.32 3.47
C ARG A 19 -0.46 -7.50 2.45
N VAL A 20 0.28 -6.77 1.63
CA VAL A 20 -0.25 -5.96 0.54
C VAL A 20 0.33 -6.47 -0.77
N LYS A 21 -0.55 -6.76 -1.72
CA LYS A 21 -0.20 -7.06 -3.11
C LYS A 21 -0.63 -5.89 -3.99
N LEU A 22 0.29 -5.41 -4.82
CA LEU A 22 -0.01 -4.47 -5.90
C LEU A 22 0.33 -5.08 -7.26
N ILE A 23 -0.53 -4.83 -8.23
CA ILE A 23 -0.37 -5.24 -9.62
C ILE A 23 -0.36 -3.96 -10.47
N ALA A 24 0.60 -3.86 -11.37
CA ALA A 24 0.67 -2.78 -12.35
C ALA A 24 0.96 -3.34 -13.74
N ASP A 25 0.55 -2.58 -14.74
CA ASP A 25 0.99 -2.74 -16.11
C ASP A 25 2.50 -2.45 -16.20
N SER A 26 3.26 -3.31 -16.87
CA SER A 26 4.72 -3.23 -16.88
C SER A 26 5.25 -2.12 -17.78
N GLU A 27 4.51 -1.74 -18.82
CA GLU A 27 4.96 -0.74 -19.80
C GLU A 27 4.66 0.68 -19.32
N THR A 28 3.45 0.87 -18.80
CA THR A 28 2.93 2.18 -18.40
C THR A 28 3.11 2.46 -16.91
N GLY A 29 3.31 1.42 -16.10
CA GLY A 29 3.36 1.51 -14.64
C GLY A 29 2.00 1.81 -13.98
N ARG A 30 0.90 1.80 -14.74
CA ARG A 30 -0.47 2.01 -14.23
C ARG A 30 -0.86 0.90 -13.27
N LEU A 31 -1.43 1.24 -12.12
CA LEU A 31 -2.00 0.26 -11.19
C LEU A 31 -3.21 -0.44 -11.82
N LEU A 32 -3.19 -1.77 -11.78
CA LEU A 32 -4.27 -2.64 -12.27
C LEU A 32 -5.12 -3.21 -11.14
N GLY A 33 -4.57 -3.30 -9.93
CA GLY A 33 -5.29 -3.83 -8.79
C GLY A 33 -4.46 -3.93 -7.52
N ALA A 34 -5.17 -4.16 -6.42
CA ALA A 34 -4.60 -4.35 -5.10
C ALA A 34 -5.32 -5.49 -4.34
N GLN A 35 -4.59 -6.15 -3.46
CA GLN A 35 -5.15 -7.09 -2.48
C GLN A 35 -4.49 -6.85 -1.14
N ILE A 36 -5.27 -6.88 -0.06
CA ILE A 36 -4.77 -6.68 1.30
C ILE A 36 -5.36 -7.79 2.18
N VAL A 37 -4.50 -8.41 3.00
CA VAL A 37 -4.89 -9.40 4.01
C VAL A 37 -4.16 -9.08 5.32
N GLY A 38 -4.83 -9.17 6.47
CA GLY A 38 -4.22 -8.82 7.76
C GLY A 38 -5.14 -8.13 8.78
N GLY A 39 -6.46 -8.14 8.56
CA GLY A 39 -7.44 -7.69 9.54
C GLY A 39 -7.51 -6.17 9.68
N GLU A 40 -7.26 -5.66 10.89
CA GLU A 40 -7.53 -4.26 11.23
C GLU A 40 -6.71 -3.27 10.39
N GLY A 41 -7.33 -2.15 10.02
CA GLY A 41 -6.71 -1.14 9.15
C GLY A 41 -6.70 -1.50 7.66
N MET A 42 -7.19 -2.69 7.27
CA MET A 42 -7.33 -3.08 5.86
C MET A 42 -8.32 -2.21 5.10
N LEU A 43 -9.48 -1.90 5.70
CA LEU A 43 -10.59 -1.18 5.03
C LEU A 43 -10.14 0.19 4.51
N ALA A 44 -9.44 0.97 5.32
CA ALA A 44 -8.93 2.28 4.90
C ALA A 44 -7.97 2.17 3.71
N ARG A 45 -7.08 1.17 3.73
CA ARG A 45 -6.07 0.96 2.69
C ARG A 45 -6.66 0.42 1.40
N ILE A 46 -7.64 -0.49 1.47
CA ILE A 46 -8.28 -0.99 0.26
C ILE A 46 -9.13 0.09 -0.41
N ASN A 47 -9.75 0.99 0.37
CA ASN A 47 -10.45 2.15 -0.17
C ASN A 47 -9.48 3.13 -0.86
N ALA A 48 -8.33 3.43 -0.24
CA ALA A 48 -7.29 4.24 -0.87
C ALA A 48 -6.78 3.60 -2.17
N ALA A 49 -6.52 2.29 -2.16
CA ALA A 49 -6.10 1.55 -3.34
C ALA A 49 -7.18 1.55 -4.45
N ALA A 50 -8.45 1.41 -4.08
CA ALA A 50 -9.57 1.49 -5.02
C ALA A 50 -9.61 2.86 -5.71
N VAL A 51 -9.49 3.96 -4.96
CA VAL A 51 -9.42 5.31 -5.54
C VAL A 51 -8.25 5.45 -6.50
N LEU A 52 -7.05 4.97 -6.12
CA LEU A 52 -5.86 5.01 -6.97
C LEU A 52 -6.05 4.22 -8.28
N VAL A 53 -6.62 3.01 -8.21
CA VAL A 53 -6.90 2.19 -9.39
C VAL A 53 -7.98 2.82 -10.27
N SER A 54 -9.07 3.31 -9.67
CA SER A 54 -10.20 3.93 -10.38
C SER A 54 -9.79 5.17 -11.18
N ARG A 55 -8.84 5.97 -10.67
CA ARG A 55 -8.31 7.14 -11.38
C ARG A 55 -7.18 6.81 -12.37
N GLY A 56 -6.82 5.53 -12.52
CA GLY A 56 -5.72 5.11 -13.39
C GLY A 56 -4.32 5.54 -12.90
N ALA A 57 -4.13 5.70 -11.60
CA ALA A 57 -2.85 6.14 -11.04
C ALA A 57 -1.72 5.15 -11.34
N THR A 58 -0.51 5.68 -11.51
CA THR A 58 0.73 4.93 -11.66
C THR A 58 1.30 4.47 -10.33
N ALA A 59 2.20 3.47 -10.34
CA ALA A 59 2.96 3.06 -9.16
C ALA A 59 3.76 4.21 -8.53
N ARG A 60 4.20 5.19 -9.35
CA ARG A 60 4.88 6.41 -8.88
C ARG A 60 3.95 7.32 -8.11
N GLU A 61 2.76 7.62 -8.65
CA GLU A 61 1.77 8.45 -7.96
C GLU A 61 1.26 7.79 -6.68
N ALA A 62 1.09 6.46 -6.70
CA ALA A 62 0.75 5.70 -5.51
C ALA A 62 1.84 5.80 -4.42
N PHE A 63 3.12 5.76 -4.80
CA PHE A 63 4.23 5.92 -3.86
C PHE A 63 4.29 7.32 -3.23
N PHE A 64 3.95 8.36 -3.99
CA PHE A 64 3.92 9.76 -3.51
C PHE A 64 2.57 10.19 -2.94
N SER A 65 1.64 9.25 -2.71
CA SER A 65 0.35 9.57 -2.08
C SER A 65 0.55 9.90 -0.60
N ASP A 66 -0.08 10.99 -0.15
CA ASP A 66 -0.03 11.42 1.24
C ASP A 66 -1.12 10.72 2.06
N LEU A 67 -0.79 9.57 2.63
CA LEU A 67 -1.68 8.82 3.50
C LEU A 67 -1.47 9.26 4.95
N GLY A 68 -2.58 9.48 5.65
CA GLY A 68 -2.55 9.89 7.05
C GLY A 68 -1.78 8.90 7.94
N TYR A 69 -0.88 9.45 8.77
CA TYR A 69 -0.19 8.72 9.81
C TYR A 69 -0.89 8.94 11.16
N ALA A 70 -1.18 7.84 11.85
CA ALA A 70 -1.64 7.86 13.24
C ALA A 70 -1.20 6.54 13.91
N PRO A 71 -0.39 6.55 14.97
CA PRO A 71 0.13 5.35 15.62
C PRO A 71 -0.88 4.21 15.86
N PRO A 72 -2.14 4.46 16.29
CA PRO A 72 -3.16 3.42 16.44
C PRO A 72 -3.65 2.78 15.13
N PHE A 73 -3.53 3.46 13.98
CA PHE A 73 -4.18 3.07 12.71
C PHE A 73 -3.22 2.85 11.54
N ALA A 74 -2.02 3.46 11.58
CA ALA A 74 -1.03 3.38 10.53
C ALA A 74 0.41 3.54 11.07
N PRO A 75 1.36 2.72 10.60
CA PRO A 75 2.78 2.96 10.83
C PRO A 75 3.27 4.17 10.01
N VAL A 76 4.48 4.65 10.31
CA VAL A 76 5.12 5.77 9.59
C VAL A 76 5.22 5.49 8.08
N TRP A 77 5.62 4.28 7.72
CA TRP A 77 5.58 3.80 6.35
C TRP A 77 4.37 2.92 6.15
N ASP A 78 3.28 3.50 5.63
CA ASP A 78 2.08 2.74 5.35
C ASP A 78 2.41 1.52 4.45
N PRO A 79 1.86 0.31 4.75
CA PRO A 79 2.09 -0.88 3.94
C PRO A 79 1.74 -0.71 2.45
N LEU A 80 0.73 0.11 2.12
CA LEU A 80 0.35 0.41 0.74
C LEU A 80 1.43 1.25 0.03
N ILE A 81 1.98 2.27 0.71
CA ILE A 81 3.08 3.10 0.20
C ILE A 81 4.35 2.28 0.04
N THR A 82 4.64 1.41 1.02
CA THR A 82 5.77 0.47 0.96
C THR A 82 5.64 -0.46 -0.25
N ALA A 83 4.45 -1.00 -0.50
CA ALA A 83 4.19 -1.84 -1.66
C ALA A 83 4.42 -1.08 -2.97
N ALA A 84 3.93 0.17 -3.06
CA ALA A 84 4.09 1.01 -4.23
C ALA A 84 5.57 1.34 -4.51
N ARG A 85 6.35 1.63 -3.46
CA ARG A 85 7.80 1.84 -3.56
C ARG A 85 8.52 0.63 -4.16
N VAL A 86 8.23 -0.56 -3.62
CA VAL A 86 8.85 -1.81 -4.07
C VAL A 86 8.44 -2.12 -5.51
N LEU A 87 7.17 -1.91 -5.86
CA LEU A 87 6.68 -2.07 -7.23
C LEU A 87 7.38 -1.13 -8.21
N LEU A 88 7.49 0.16 -7.86
CA LEU A 88 8.18 1.16 -8.67
C LEU A 88 9.65 0.79 -8.90
N GLY A 89 10.32 0.24 -7.88
CA GLY A 89 11.68 -0.28 -8.02
C GLY A 89 11.79 -1.39 -9.08
N LYS A 90 10.82 -2.33 -9.12
CA LYS A 90 10.78 -3.44 -10.08
C LYS A 90 10.41 -3.03 -11.50
N LEU A 91 9.67 -1.94 -11.68
CA LEU A 91 9.32 -1.42 -13.01
C LEU A 91 10.49 -0.69 -13.68
N ARG A 92 11.53 -0.35 -12.90
CA ARG A 92 12.74 0.34 -13.38
C ARG A 92 13.91 -0.61 -13.64
N SER A 93 13.76 -1.89 -13.31
CA SER A 93 14.78 -2.95 -13.48
C SER A 93 14.47 -3.79 -14.70
#